data_AF-W4HF93-F1
#
_entry.id   AF-W4HF93-F1
#
_cell.length_a   1.000
_cell.length_b   1.000
_cell.length_c   1.000
_cell.angle_alpha   90.00
_cell.angle_beta   90.00
_cell.angle_gamma   90.00
#
_symmetry.space_group_name_H-M   'P 1'
#
loop_
_entity.id
_entity.type
_entity.pdbx_description
1 polymer ?
#
loop_
_entity_poly.entity_id
_entity_poly.type
_entity_poly.pdbx_seq_one_letter_code
_entity_poly.pdbx_strand_id
1 'polypeptide(L)' 'MAWLVEHAFAHPRIFRAEAFCDVDNLASARVMEKVGMRQEGVMQRYCLHPNVSDVPRDCLMYARVK' A
#
# COMPACT_ATOMS: atom_id res chain seq x y z
N MET A 1 -11.50 -10.76 -1.53
CA MET A 1 -10.92 -9.39 -1.56
C MET A 1 -9.39 -9.39 -1.76
N ALA A 2 -8.78 -10.48 -2.23
CA ALA A 2 -7.34 -10.57 -2.53
C ALA A 2 -7.03 -10.75 -4.03
N TRP A 3 -8.07 -10.75 -4.87
CA TRP A 3 -8.00 -11.17 -6.27
C TRP A 3 -6.93 -10.43 -7.07
N LEU A 4 -6.80 -9.11 -6.92
CA LEU A 4 -5.83 -8.33 -7.70
C LEU A 4 -4.38 -8.70 -7.36
N VAL A 5 -4.10 -8.91 -6.06
CA VAL A 5 -2.77 -9.31 -5.60
C VAL A 5 -2.45 -10.73 -6.09
N GLU A 6 -3.41 -11.65 -5.96
CA GLU A 6 -3.27 -13.03 -6.47
C GLU A 6 -3.06 -13.05 -7.99
N HIS A 7 -3.85 -12.26 -8.73
CA HIS A 7 -3.75 -12.13 -10.18
C HIS A 7 -2.39 -11.55 -10.61
N ALA A 8 -1.87 -10.56 -9.89
CA ALA A 8 -0.54 -10.01 -10.13
C ALA A 8 0.53 -11.12 -10.04
N PHE A 9 0.51 -11.93 -8.98
CA PHE A 9 1.48 -13.03 -8.81
C PHE A 9 1.25 -14.24 -9.72
N ALA A 10 0.08 -14.36 -10.35
CA ALA A 10 -0.15 -15.32 -11.42
C ALA A 10 0.65 -14.98 -12.68
N HIS A 11 0.99 -13.70 -12.89
CA HIS A 11 1.83 -13.29 -14.02
C HIS A 11 3.32 -13.59 -13.71
N PRO A 12 4.02 -14.35 -14.58
CA PRO A 12 5.36 -14.87 -14.26
C PRO A 12 6.45 -13.81 -14.13
N ARG A 13 6.21 -12.59 -14.65
CA ARG A 13 7.18 -11.48 -14.62
C ARG A 13 6.87 -10.41 -13.56
N ILE A 14 5.84 -10.60 -12.73
CA ILE A 14 5.58 -9.70 -11.61
C ILE A 14 6.17 -10.33 -10.35
N PHE A 15 7.14 -9.64 -9.75
CA PHE A 15 7.85 -10.09 -8.55
C PHE A 15 7.44 -9.31 -7.30
N ARG A 16 6.73 -8.19 -7.47
CA ARG A 16 6.34 -7.29 -6.41
C ARG A 16 5.01 -6.62 -6.75
N ALA A 17 4.12 -6.58 -5.77
CA ALA A 17 2.94 -5.74 -5.77
C ALA A 17 3.03 -4.84 -4.55
N GLU A 18 2.97 -3.53 -4.75
CA GLU A 18 3.04 -2.53 -3.69
C GLU A 18 1.81 -1.63 -3.69
N ALA A 19 1.50 -1.09 -2.53
CA ALA A 19 0.44 -0.13 -2.31
C ALA A 19 0.80 0.74 -1.11
N PHE A 20 0.24 1.94 -1.06
CA PHE A 20 0.42 2.85 0.08
C PHE A 20 -0.91 3.46 0.49
N CYS A 21 -0.96 3.94 1.73
CA CYS A 21 -2.06 4.77 2.22
C CYS A 21 -1.53 5.85 3.17
N ASP A 22 -2.34 6.89 3.42
CA ASP A 22 -2.05 7.85 4.48
C ASP A 22 -1.83 7.14 5.82
N VAL A 23 -0.91 7.65 6.64
CA VAL A 23 -0.59 7.07 7.96
C VAL A 23 -1.80 6.98 8.89
N ASP A 24 -2.78 7.89 8.76
CA ASP A 24 -3.98 7.88 9.59
C ASP A 24 -5.09 6.96 9.02
N ASN A 25 -4.92 6.41 7.81
CA ASN A 25 -5.91 5.52 7.18
C ASN A 25 -5.70 4.05 7.57
N LEU A 26 -5.94 3.74 8.85
CA LEU A 26 -5.78 2.39 9.40
C LEU A 26 -6.73 1.35 8.76
N ALA A 27 -7.86 1.77 8.21
CA ALA A 27 -8.78 0.88 7.51
C ALA A 27 -8.12 0.32 6.23
N SER A 28 -7.46 1.17 5.45
CA SER A 28 -6.73 0.75 4.26
C SER A 28 -5.50 -0.10 4.60
N ALA A 29 -4.77 0.27 5.66
CA ALA A 29 -3.65 -0.52 6.18
C ALA A 29 -4.04 -1.98 6.46
N ARG A 30 -5.15 -2.18 7.17
CA ARG A 30 -5.70 -3.51 7.48
C ARG A 30 -6.11 -4.31 6.23
N VAL A 31 -6.56 -3.65 5.17
CA VAL A 31 -6.88 -4.34 3.90
C VAL A 31 -5.60 -4.88 3.27
N MET A 32 -4.52 -4.10 3.27
CA MET A 32 -3.22 -4.51 2.73
C MET A 32 -2.65 -5.71 3.52
N GLU A 33 -2.73 -5.67 4.85
CA GLU A 33 -2.37 -6.80 5.72
C GLU A 33 -3.21 -8.05 5.42
N LYS A 34 -4.53 -7.88 5.27
CA LYS A 34 -5.47 -8.98 4.99
C LYS A 34 -5.19 -9.69 3.66
N VAL A 35 -4.63 -9.00 2.66
CA VAL A 35 -4.26 -9.59 1.37
C VAL A 35 -2.81 -10.10 1.32
N GLY A 36 -2.13 -10.13 2.46
CA GLY A 36 -0.79 -10.71 2.62
C GLY A 36 0.35 -9.77 2.24
N MET A 37 0.10 -8.46 2.16
CA MET A 37 1.18 -7.47 2.09
C MET A 37 1.77 -7.22 3.48
N ARG A 38 3.04 -6.82 3.52
CA ARG A 38 3.76 -6.43 4.74
C ARG A 38 4.13 -4.96 4.67
N GLN A 39 4.05 -4.27 5.80
CA GLN A 39 4.52 -2.90 5.92
C GLN A 39 6.05 -2.89 5.79
N GLU A 40 6.58 -2.09 4.87
CA GLU A 40 8.02 -1.95 4.64
C GLU A 40 8.56 -0.62 5.20
N GLY A 41 7.71 0.38 5.42
CA GLY A 41 8.14 1.63 6.03
C GLY A 41 7.08 2.72 6.04
N VAL A 42 7.51 3.88 6.55
CA VAL A 42 6.78 5.15 6.49
C VAL A 42 7.51 6.06 5.51
N MET A 43 6.81 6.49 4.48
CA MET A 43 7.29 7.41 3.47
C MET A 43 6.96 8.83 3.93
N GLN A 44 7.96 9.59 4.38
CA GLN A 44 7.75 10.94 4.90
C GLN A 44 7.36 11.91 3.78
N ARG A 45 6.28 12.67 3.99
CA ARG A 45 5.76 13.70 3.06
C ARG A 45 5.64 13.20 1.61
N TYR A 46 5.11 11.99 1.44
CA TYR A 46 5.16 11.28 0.17
C TYR A 46 4.07 11.69 -0.82
N CYS A 47 2.83 11.82 -0.35
CA CYS A 47 1.69 12.04 -1.23
C CYS A 47 0.87 13.24 -0.76
N LEU A 48 0.35 14.02 -1.71
CA LEU A 48 -0.65 15.04 -1.42
C LEU A 48 -2.02 14.38 -1.35
N HIS A 49 -2.77 14.65 -0.29
CA HIS A 49 -4.15 14.21 -0.12
C HIS A 49 -5.03 15.46 -0.10
N PRO A 50 -5.46 16.01 -1.27
CA PRO A 50 -6.09 17.33 -1.35
C PRO A 50 -7.37 17.47 -0.51
N ASN A 51 -8.06 16.35 -0.25
CA ASN A 51 -9.26 16.32 0.59
C ASN A 51 -8.96 16.33 2.10
N VAL A 52 -7.68 16.26 2.50
CA VAL A 52 -7.23 16.10 3.90
C VAL A 52 -6.22 17.18 4.29
N SER A 53 -5.33 17.58 3.38
CA SER A 53 -4.22 18.50 3.63
C SER A 53 -3.77 19.19 2.35
N ASP A 54 -3.30 20.43 2.51
CA ASP A 54 -2.66 21.26 1.47
C ASP A 54 -1.16 20.94 1.29
N VAL A 55 -0.56 20.26 2.27
CA VAL A 55 0.82 19.76 2.21
C VAL A 55 0.88 18.23 2.08
N PRO A 56 1.96 17.67 1.48
CA PRO A 56 2.15 16.23 1.42
C PRO A 56 2.23 15.59 2.81
N ARG A 57 1.58 14.44 2.96
CA ARG A 57 1.45 13.69 4.21
C ARG A 57 2.28 12.41 4.19
N ASP A 58 2.52 11.88 5.39
CA ASP A 58 3.22 10.62 5.56
C ASP A 58 2.34 9.45 5.13
N CYS A 59 2.94 8.50 4.42
CA CYS A 59 2.24 7.33 3.91
C CYS A 59 2.89 6.03 4.42
N LEU A 60 2.07 5.05 4.77
CA LEU A 60 2.55 3.69 5.02
C LEU A 60 2.76 2.98 3.68
N MET A 61 3.95 2.44 3.46
CA MET A 61 4.25 1.61 2.29
C MET A 61 4.10 0.14 2.64
N TYR A 62 3.34 -0.58 1.83
CA TYR A 62 3.12 -2.02 1.94
C TYR A 62 3.51 -2.71 0.64
N ALA A 63 4.07 -3.91 0.76
CA ALA A 63 4.31 -4.75 -0.39
C ALA A 63 4.13 -6.23 -0.10
N ARG A 64 3.80 -6.97 -1.15
CA ARG A 64 4.00 -8.41 -1.22
C ARG A 64 5.06 -8.65 -2.29
N VAL A 65 5.94 -9.60 -2.04
CA VAL A 65 7.00 -10.03 -2.96
C VAL A 65 6.89 -11.54 -3.19
N LYS A 66 7.32 -12.01 -4.37
CA LYS A 66 7.37 -13.43 -4.75
C LYS A 66 8.62 -14.12 -4.21
#